data_AF-A0A2G2G661-F1
#
_entry.id   AF-A0A2G2G661-F1
#
_cell.length_a   1.000
_cell.length_b   1.000
_cell.length_c   1.000
_cell.angle_alpha   90.00
_cell.angle_beta   90.00
_cell.angle_gamma   90.00
#
_symmetry.space_group_name_H-M   'P 1'
#
loop_
_entity.id
_entity.type
_entity.pdbx_description
1 polymer ?
#
loop_
_entity_poly.entity_id
_entity_poly.type
_entity_poly.pdbx_seq_one_letter_code
_entity_poly.pdbx_strand_id
1 'polypeptide(L)'
;MYLSKKKGNSSMIELKAAHELDVFKKLVRMRARIIWPLSVFLVLALAGNLYLMSAGSNIGGRLVSENGVITIALAYSLGLIFLGASAAVFYVWWANKYLDPLMEKVCAEISKLGEGA
;
A
#
# COMPACT_ATOMS: atom_id res chain seq x y z
N MET A 1 -13.05 -51.12 -6.17
CA MET A 1 -11.70 -50.51 -6.11
C MET A 1 -11.71 -49.09 -6.70
N TYR A 2 -12.55 -48.17 -6.19
CA TYR A 2 -12.70 -46.80 -6.73
C TYR A 2 -12.53 -45.68 -5.68
N LEU A 3 -12.39 -46.02 -4.40
CA LEU A 3 -12.37 -45.05 -3.29
C LEU A 3 -10.96 -44.54 -2.94
N SER A 4 -9.90 -45.23 -3.37
CA SER A 4 -8.51 -44.84 -3.08
C SER A 4 -8.03 -43.63 -3.92
N LYS A 5 -8.51 -43.52 -5.18
CA LYS A 5 -8.10 -42.46 -6.10
C LYS A 5 -8.62 -41.07 -5.69
N LYS A 6 -9.75 -41.01 -4.98
CA LYS A 6 -10.39 -39.76 -4.55
C LYS A 6 -9.69 -39.11 -3.35
N LYS A 7 -9.15 -39.93 -2.43
CA LYS A 7 -8.47 -39.46 -1.22
C LYS A 7 -7.10 -38.81 -1.53
N GLY A 8 -6.38 -39.35 -2.51
CA GLY A 8 -5.13 -38.76 -3.00
C GLY A 8 -5.33 -37.39 -3.67
N ASN A 9 -6.42 -37.23 -4.44
CA ASN A 9 -6.71 -35.97 -5.12
C ASN A 9 -7.15 -34.87 -4.14
N SER A 10 -7.95 -35.21 -3.12
CA SER A 10 -8.33 -34.25 -2.07
C SER A 10 -7.13 -33.74 -1.26
N SER A 11 -6.18 -34.60 -0.90
CA SER A 11 -4.97 -34.17 -0.18
C SER A 11 -4.06 -33.26 -1.00
N MET A 12 -3.97 -33.48 -2.32
CA MET A 12 -3.24 -32.61 -3.24
C MET A 12 -3.91 -31.24 -3.41
N ILE A 13 -5.25 -31.21 -3.44
CA ILE A 13 -6.03 -29.97 -3.53
C ILE A 13 -5.90 -29.16 -2.23
N GLU A 14 -5.93 -29.80 -1.07
CA GLU A 14 -5.74 -29.13 0.23
C GLU A 14 -4.31 -28.61 0.40
N LEU A 15 -3.28 -29.37 -0.02
CA LEU A 15 -1.90 -28.92 -0.03
C LEU A 15 -1.67 -27.72 -0.97
N LYS A 16 -2.30 -27.73 -2.15
CA LYS A 16 -2.28 -26.59 -3.08
C LYS A 16 -2.96 -25.36 -2.49
N ALA A 17 -4.17 -25.51 -1.95
CA ALA A 17 -4.92 -24.41 -1.36
C ALA A 17 -4.18 -23.79 -0.16
N ALA A 18 -3.51 -24.61 0.66
CA ALA A 18 -2.66 -24.15 1.75
C ALA A 18 -1.43 -23.37 1.24
N HIS A 19 -0.78 -23.87 0.18
CA HIS A 19 0.37 -23.20 -0.42
C HIS A 19 -0.01 -21.85 -1.05
N GLU A 20 -1.12 -21.80 -1.79
CA GLU A 20 -1.70 -20.58 -2.37
C GLU A 20 -2.03 -19.54 -1.27
N LEU A 21 -2.63 -19.97 -0.16
CA LEU A 21 -2.93 -19.10 0.98
C LEU A 21 -1.66 -18.52 1.62
N ASP A 22 -0.59 -19.30 1.72
CA ASP A 22 0.67 -18.86 2.32
C ASP A 22 1.44 -17.88 1.43
N VAL A 23 1.41 -18.07 0.11
CA VAL A 23 1.97 -17.12 -0.86
C VAL A 23 1.18 -15.81 -0.83
N PHE A 24 -0.15 -15.88 -0.82
CA PHE A 24 -1.02 -14.72 -0.69
C PHE A 24 -0.79 -13.96 0.63
N LYS A 25 -0.68 -14.68 1.77
CA LYS A 25 -0.37 -14.07 3.08
C LYS A 25 0.98 -13.37 3.09
N LYS A 26 2.00 -13.92 2.43
CA LYS A 26 3.32 -13.27 2.31
C LYS A 26 3.23 -11.97 1.50
N LEU A 27 2.49 -11.98 0.39
CA LEU A 27 2.25 -10.80 -0.44
C LEU A 27 1.54 -9.69 0.33
N VAL A 28 0.46 -10.04 1.03
CA VAL A 28 -0.30 -9.09 1.86
C VAL A 28 0.56 -8.54 2.99
N ARG A 29 1.41 -9.36 3.62
CA ARG A 29 2.28 -8.92 4.72
C ARG A 29 3.40 -7.98 4.23
N MET A 30 3.98 -8.24 3.05
CA MET A 30 4.95 -7.31 2.44
C MET A 30 4.30 -5.98 2.09
N ARG A 31 3.10 -6.03 1.50
CA ARG A 31 2.30 -4.83 1.19
C ARG A 31 1.99 -4.02 2.44
N ALA A 32 1.51 -4.68 3.50
CA ALA A 32 1.19 -4.05 4.77
C ALA A 32 2.41 -3.37 5.41
N ARG A 33 3.61 -3.96 5.32
CA ARG A 33 4.82 -3.40 5.92
C ARG A 33 5.26 -2.07 5.29
N ILE A 34 4.89 -1.82 4.04
CA ILE A 34 5.21 -0.57 3.33
C ILE A 34 4.04 0.43 3.43
N ILE A 35 2.80 -0.05 3.28
CA ILE A 35 1.62 0.80 3.42
C ILE A 35 1.53 1.38 4.83
N TRP A 36 1.78 0.58 5.86
CA TRP A 36 1.58 1.01 7.24
C TRP A 36 2.41 2.24 7.64
N PRO A 37 3.75 2.29 7.42
CA PRO A 37 4.51 3.50 7.72
C PRO A 37 4.11 4.68 6.82
N LEU A 38 3.75 4.44 5.55
CA LEU A 38 3.30 5.49 4.64
C LEU A 38 1.98 6.12 5.11
N SER A 39 1.02 5.29 5.52
CA SER A 39 -0.26 5.72 6.08
C SER A 39 -0.10 6.45 7.41
N VAL A 40 0.72 5.93 8.32
CA VAL A 40 1.02 6.60 9.60
C VAL A 40 1.65 7.97 9.35
N PHE A 41 2.61 8.06 8.43
CA PHE A 41 3.23 9.31 8.05
C PHE A 41 2.23 10.32 7.48
N LEU A 42 1.34 9.87 6.58
CA LEU A 42 0.32 10.73 5.96
C LEU A 42 -0.72 11.22 6.98
N VAL A 43 -1.12 10.36 7.92
CA VAL A 43 -2.00 10.74 9.04
C VAL A 43 -1.34 11.77 9.95
N LEU A 44 -0.06 11.59 10.28
CA LEU A 44 0.70 12.57 11.08
C LEU A 44 0.82 13.91 10.35
N ALA A 45 1.09 13.89 9.05
CA ALA A 45 1.17 15.10 8.23
C ALA A 45 -0.19 15.84 8.20
N LEU A 46 -1.30 15.10 8.00
CA LEU A 46 -2.65 15.67 8.04
C LEU A 46 -3.02 16.22 9.41
N ALA A 47 -2.71 15.50 10.49
CA ALA A 47 -2.93 15.96 11.86
C ALA A 47 -2.11 17.22 12.18
N GLY A 48 -0.87 17.30 11.69
CA GLY A 48 -0.03 18.50 11.79
C GLY A 48 -0.63 19.69 11.05
N ASN A 49 -1.20 19.47 9.86
CA ASN A 49 -1.89 20.52 9.11
C ASN A 49 -3.15 21.01 9.85
N LEU A 50 -3.92 20.06 10.39
CA LEU A 50 -5.11 20.37 11.18
C LEU A 50 -4.77 21.14 12.46
N TYR A 51 -3.65 20.80 13.10
CA TYR A 51 -3.11 21.55 14.24
C TYR A 51 -2.70 22.96 13.83
N LEU A 52 -2.01 23.15 12.70
CA LEU A 52 -1.64 24.47 12.19
C LEU A 52 -2.87 25.35 11.89
N MET A 53 -3.91 24.76 11.31
CA MET A 53 -5.18 25.45 11.05
C MET A 53 -5.93 25.76 12.34
N SER A 54 -5.97 24.82 13.29
CA SER A 54 -6.64 24.97 14.58
C SER A 54 -5.92 25.95 15.51
N ALA A 55 -4.61 26.13 15.36
CA ALA A 55 -3.80 27.08 16.14
C ALA A 55 -4.08 28.56 15.82
N GLY A 56 -5.21 28.84 15.15
CA GLY A 56 -5.94 30.11 15.12
C GLY A 56 -5.10 31.36 15.40
N SER A 57 -4.72 32.07 14.34
CA SER A 57 -4.11 33.41 14.34
C SER A 57 -2.63 33.51 14.75
N ASN A 58 -2.10 32.71 15.68
CA ASN A 58 -0.73 32.97 16.18
C ASN A 58 0.41 32.45 15.28
N ILE A 59 0.26 31.26 14.68
CA ILE A 59 1.33 30.61 13.90
C ILE A 59 0.88 30.37 12.46
N GLY A 60 -0.27 29.72 12.26
CA GLY A 60 -0.77 29.39 10.91
C GLY A 60 -1.19 30.60 10.08
N GLY A 61 -1.61 31.68 10.74
CA GLY A 61 -2.02 32.94 10.09
C GLY A 61 -0.87 33.91 9.80
N ARG A 62 0.36 33.62 10.26
CA ARG A 62 1.52 34.45 9.94
C ARG A 62 1.85 34.36 8.46
N LEU A 63 2.27 35.47 7.89
CA LEU A 63 2.74 35.53 6.52
C LEU A 63 4.13 34.89 6.44
N VAL A 64 4.39 34.17 5.36
CA VAL A 64 5.71 33.57 5.08
C VAL A 64 6.75 34.64 4.74
N SER A 65 6.30 35.79 4.22
CA SER A 65 7.13 36.96 3.91
C SER A 65 6.39 38.23 4.35
N GLU A 66 7.14 39.23 4.81
CA GLU A 66 6.61 40.51 5.33
C GLU A 66 5.71 41.26 4.32
N ASN A 67 5.95 41.07 3.01
CA ASN A 67 5.15 41.63 1.92
C ASN A 67 4.32 40.57 1.16
N GLY A 68 4.21 39.35 1.70
CA GLY A 68 3.54 38.24 1.04
C GLY A 68 2.05 38.15 1.39
N VAL A 69 1.27 37.52 0.51
CA VAL A 69 -0.14 37.14 0.78
C VAL A 69 -0.28 35.69 1.23
N ILE A 70 0.80 34.91 1.23
CA ILE A 70 0.81 33.48 1.55
C ILE A 70 1.02 33.31 3.06
N THR A 71 0.07 32.64 3.71
CA THR A 71 0.18 32.27 5.12
C THR A 71 0.95 30.96 5.29
N ILE A 72 1.60 30.79 6.45
CA ILE A 72 2.38 29.58 6.77
C ILE A 72 1.51 28.32 6.65
N ALA A 73 0.25 28.37 7.10
CA ALA A 73 -0.66 27.23 6.97
C ALA A 73 -0.94 26.88 5.49
N LEU A 74 -1.02 27.87 4.61
CA LEU A 74 -1.31 27.68 3.19
C LEU A 74 -0.08 27.13 2.46
N ALA A 75 1.11 27.64 2.76
CA ALA A 75 2.37 27.08 2.24
C ALA A 75 2.59 25.63 2.71
N TYR A 76 2.32 25.35 3.99
CA TYR A 76 2.41 24.00 4.54
C TYR A 76 1.41 23.04 3.91
N SER A 77 0.16 23.48 3.72
CA SER A 77 -0.88 22.71 3.02
C SER A 77 -0.46 22.38 1.59
N LEU A 78 0.13 23.34 0.87
CA LEU A 78 0.66 23.12 -0.48
C LEU A 78 1.76 22.05 -0.47
N GLY A 79 2.71 22.15 0.47
CA GLY A 79 3.75 21.14 0.66
C GLY A 79 3.19 19.76 0.96
N LEU A 80 2.11 19.68 1.74
CA LEU A 80 1.44 18.42 2.06
C LEU A 80 0.82 17.76 0.82
N ILE A 81 0.22 18.55 -0.07
CA ILE A 81 -0.36 18.06 -1.33
C ILE A 81 0.74 17.46 -2.20
N PHE A 82 1.85 18.17 -2.38
CA PHE A 82 3.01 17.65 -3.12
C PHE A 82 3.56 16.38 -2.49
N LEU A 83 3.71 16.36 -1.16
CA LEU A 83 4.21 15.21 -0.44
C LEU A 83 3.27 13.99 -0.56
N GLY A 84 1.95 14.21 -0.50
CA GLY A 84 0.95 13.17 -0.75
C GLY A 84 1.01 12.63 -2.17
N ALA A 85 1.15 13.52 -3.17
CA ALA A 85 1.31 13.13 -4.57
C ALA A 85 2.60 12.33 -4.79
N SER A 86 3.73 12.79 -4.25
CA SER A 86 5.02 12.08 -4.31
C SER A 86 4.95 10.72 -3.61
N ALA A 87 4.30 10.63 -2.45
CA ALA A 87 4.10 9.37 -1.74
C ALA A 87 3.25 8.39 -2.56
N ALA A 88 2.19 8.87 -3.22
CA ALA A 88 1.37 8.06 -4.11
C ALA A 88 2.15 7.56 -5.33
N VAL A 89 2.90 8.44 -6.00
CA VAL A 89 3.76 8.07 -7.14
C VAL A 89 4.82 7.06 -6.72
N PHE A 90 5.49 7.29 -5.58
CA PHE A 90 6.48 6.38 -5.03
C PHE A 90 5.86 5.02 -4.70
N TYR A 91 4.68 5.01 -4.08
CA TYR A 91 3.96 3.78 -3.77
C TYR A 91 3.59 3.00 -5.04
N VAL A 92 3.05 3.66 -6.06
CA VAL A 92 2.71 3.02 -7.34
C VAL A 92 3.97 2.48 -8.02
N TRP A 93 5.05 3.26 -8.06
CA TRP A 93 6.32 2.80 -8.62
C TRP A 93 6.88 1.59 -7.88
N TRP A 94 6.86 1.61 -6.55
CA TRP A 94 7.30 0.49 -5.73
C TRP A 94 6.41 -0.74 -5.93
N ALA A 95 5.09 -0.54 -5.97
CA ALA A 95 4.14 -1.63 -6.21
C ALA A 95 4.38 -2.26 -7.58
N ASN A 96 4.51 -1.47 -8.64
CA ASN A 96 4.76 -1.99 -9.98
C ASN A 96 6.12 -2.72 -10.06
N LYS A 97 7.13 -2.26 -9.33
CA LYS A 97 8.46 -2.89 -9.36
C LYS A 97 8.52 -4.21 -8.57
N TYR A 98 7.76 -4.35 -7.49
CA TYR A 98 7.88 -5.48 -6.57
C TYR A 98 6.66 -6.41 -6.56
N LEU A 99 5.44 -5.90 -6.69
CA LEU A 99 4.21 -6.69 -6.69
C LEU A 99 3.89 -7.28 -8.06
N ASP A 100 4.07 -6.55 -9.17
CA ASP A 100 3.80 -7.09 -10.52
C ASP A 100 4.61 -8.34 -10.85
N PRO A 101 5.95 -8.41 -10.64
CA PRO A 101 6.70 -9.64 -10.93
C PRO A 101 6.36 -10.79 -9.98
N LEU A 102 5.81 -10.50 -8.80
CA LEU A 102 5.31 -11.53 -7.89
C LEU A 102 3.93 -12.04 -8.35
N MET A 103 3.06 -11.14 -8.80
CA MET A 103 1.76 -11.49 -9.37
C MET A 103 1.89 -12.29 -10.66
N GLU A 104 2.83 -11.92 -11.53
CA GLU A 104 3.11 -12.64 -12.77
C GLU A 104 3.56 -14.08 -12.49
N LYS A 105 4.40 -14.30 -11.48
CA LYS A 105 4.81 -15.64 -11.05
C LYS A 105 3.65 -16.48 -10.53
N VAL A 106 2.80 -15.90 -9.69
CA VAL A 106 1.61 -16.60 -9.15
C VAL A 106 0.62 -16.91 -10.28
N CYS A 107 0.38 -15.97 -11.19
CA CYS A 107 -0.52 -16.16 -12.33
C CYS A 107 0.02 -17.22 -13.31
N ALA A 108 1.34 -17.25 -13.53
CA ALA A 108 1.99 -18.27 -14.34
C ALA A 108 1.93 -19.67 -13.70
N GLU A 109 2.07 -19.77 -12.37
CA GLU A 109 1.86 -21.03 -11.64
C GLU A 109 0.41 -21.51 -11.77
N ILE A 110 -0.58 -20.64 -11.58
CA ILE A 110 -2.00 -20.99 -11.75
C ILE A 110 -2.31 -21.42 -13.18
N SER A 111 -1.77 -20.72 -14.20
CA SER A 111 -1.97 -21.07 -15.61
C SER A 111 -1.42 -22.47 -15.95
N LYS A 112 -0.20 -22.78 -15.49
CA LYS A 112 0.39 -24.12 -15.68
C LYS A 112 -0.40 -25.23 -14.99
N LEU A 113 -1.10 -24.91 -13.91
CA LEU A 113 -1.95 -25.85 -13.20
C LEU A 113 -3.31 -26.08 -13.88
N GLY A 114 -3.78 -25.14 -14.70
CA GLY A 114 -5.01 -25.26 -15.50
C GLY A 114 -4.83 -26.07 -16.79
N GLU A 115 -3.63 -26.04 -17.39
CA GLU A 115 -3.33 -26.80 -18.61
C GLU A 115 -2.95 -28.28 -18.35
N GLY A 116 -2.76 -28.67 -17.09
CA GLY A 116 -2.41 -30.03 -16.68
C GLY A 116 -3.55 -30.84 -16.03
N ALA A 117 -4.79 -30.34 -16.08
CA ALA A 117 -6.01 -30.97 -15.57
C ALA A 117 -6.90 -31.46 -16.71
#